data_AF-A0A836MGJ4-F1
#
_entry.id   AF-A0A836MGJ4-F1
#
_cell.length_a   1.000
_cell.length_b   1.000
_cell.length_c   1.000
_cell.angle_alpha   90.00
_cell.angle_beta   90.00
_cell.angle_gamma   90.00
#
_symmetry.space_group_name_H-M   'P 1'
#
loop_
_entity.id
_entity.type
_entity.pdbx_description
1 polymer ?
#
loop_
_entity_poly.entity_id
_entity_poly.type
_entity_poly.pdbx_seq_one_letter_code
_entity_poly.pdbx_strand_id
1 'polypeptide(L)' 'MVVDDCSVTTVIDGINYCIVVLHQQSWMDELNNLPPEKVAALISATALIWYVASAIRTNLKLLGSNDMEV' A
#
# COMPACT_ATOMS: atom_id res chain seq x y z
N MET A 1 -12.99 -3.37 1.39
CA MET A 1 -13.79 -2.20 1.81
C MET A 1 -14.91 -2.74 2.69
N VAL A 2 -14.69 -2.75 4.01
CA VAL A 2 -15.76 -3.05 4.96
C VAL A 2 -16.59 -1.77 5.03
N VAL A 3 -17.82 -1.83 4.51
CA VAL A 3 -18.78 -0.73 4.67
C VAL A 3 -19.37 -0.92 6.06
N ASP A 4 -18.63 -0.46 7.08
CA ASP A 4 -19.13 -0.45 8.45
C ASP A 4 -20.11 0.71 8.61
N ASP A 5 -21.31 0.33 9.01
CA ASP A 5 -22.33 1.07 9.73
C ASP A 5 -22.56 2.55 9.38
N CYS A 6 -23.79 2.84 8.96
CA CYS A 6 -24.38 4.18 8.93
C CYS A 6 -24.24 4.86 10.31
N SER A 7 -23.14 5.57 10.54
CA SER A 7 -22.80 6.09 11.87
C SER A 7 -23.60 7.32 12.28
N VAL A 8 -24.28 7.98 11.33
CA VAL A 8 -25.15 9.13 11.61
C VAL A 8 -26.39 9.11 10.71
N THR A 9 -27.55 8.81 11.28
CA THR A 9 -28.85 9.08 10.66
C THR A 9 -29.25 10.52 10.97
N THR A 10 -29.19 11.41 9.97
CA THR A 10 -29.78 12.75 10.10
C THR A 10 -31.15 12.75 9.43
N VAL A 11 -32.13 13.36 10.10
CA VAL A 11 -33.48 13.56 9.55
C VAL A 11 -33.53 14.95 8.96
N ILE A 12 -33.65 15.04 7.64
CA ILE A 12 -33.90 16.28 6.90
C ILE A 12 -35.21 16.06 6.14
N ASP A 13 -36.21 16.91 6.37
CA ASP A 13 -37.54 16.84 5.73
C ASP A 13 -38.26 15.47 5.84
N GLY A 14 -38.11 14.78 6.97
CA GLY A 14 -38.81 13.51 7.23
C GLY A 14 -38.27 12.30 6.46
N ILE A 15 -37.17 12.45 5.72
CA ILE A 15 -36.47 11.37 5.04
C ILE A 15 -35.21 11.05 5.86
N ASN A 16 -35.00 9.76 6.15
CA ASN A 16 -33.80 9.29 6.86
C ASN A 16 -32.62 9.25 5.89
N TYR A 17 -31.65 10.13 6.06
CA TYR A 17 -30.39 10.08 5.32
C TYR A 17 -29.36 9.31 6.14
N CYS A 18 -28.81 8.24 5.56
CA CYS A 18 -27.58 7.65 6.05
C CYS A 18 -26.40 8.42 5.47
N ILE A 19 -25.74 9.23 6.29
CA ILE A 19 -24.48 9.87 5.92
C ILE A 19 -23.39 8.84 6.16
N VAL A 20 -22.85 8.29 5.07
CA VAL A 20 -21.67 7.41 5.13
C VAL A 20 -20.45 8.30 5.37
N VAL A 21 -20.02 8.38 6.62
CA VAL A 21 -18.73 9.01 6.97
C VAL A 21 -17.64 7.99 6.65
N LEU A 22 -17.08 8.07 5.43
CA LEU A 22 -15.85 7.37 5.09
C LEU A 22 -14.74 7.94 5.98
N HIS A 23 -14.46 7.30 7.11
CA HIS A 23 -13.19 7.48 7.80
C HIS A 23 -12.11 6.95 6.85
N GLN A 24 -11.53 7.85 6.05
CA GLN A 24 -10.23 7.57 5.44
C GLN A 24 -9.23 7.49 6.59
N GLN A 25 -9.07 6.29 7.15
CA GLN A 25 -7.89 6.03 7.96
C GLN A 25 -6.70 6.30 7.05
N SER A 26 -5.85 7.24 7.46
CA SER A 26 -4.62 7.50 6.75
C SER A 26 -3.83 6.19 6.76
N TRP A 27 -3.34 5.77 5.60
CA TRP A 27 -2.46 4.60 5.49
C TRP A 27 -1.26 4.70 6.45
N MET A 28 -0.88 5.93 6.82
CA MET A 28 0.17 6.21 7.79
C MET A 28 -0.24 5.88 9.23
N ASP A 29 -1.51 6.10 9.58
CA ASP A 29 -2.05 5.74 10.89
C ASP A 29 -2.21 4.23 11.02
N GLU A 30 -2.63 3.55 9.95
CA GLU A 30 -2.63 2.08 9.91
C GLU A 30 -1.21 1.53 10.10
N LEU A 31 -0.20 2.13 9.46
CA LEU A 31 1.19 1.69 9.58
C LEU A 31 1.74 1.89 11.00
N ASN A 32 1.43 3.04 11.62
CA ASN A 32 1.86 3.35 12.98
C ASN A 32 1.23 2.45 14.04
N ASN A 33 0.06 1.88 13.73
CA ASN A 33 -0.66 0.97 14.62
C ASN A 33 -0.24 -0.50 14.44
N LEU A 34 0.72 -0.80 13.55
CA LEU A 34 1.21 -2.15 13.35
C LEU A 34 2.19 -2.58 14.46
N PRO A 35 2.14 -3.85 14.88
CA PRO A 35 3.15 -4.41 15.76
C PRO A 35 4.53 -4.43 15.06
N PRO A 36 5.64 -4.32 15.83
CA PRO A 36 6.99 -4.19 15.28
C PRO A 36 7.37 -5.32 14.31
N GLU A 37 6.89 -6.53 14.57
CA GLU A 37 7.14 -7.72 13.74
C GLU A 37 6.61 -7.57 12.31
N LYS A 38 5.41 -6.99 12.16
CA LYS A 38 4.78 -6.74 10.85
C LYS A 38 5.52 -5.64 10.10
N VAL A 39 5.98 -4.61 10.81
CA VAL A 39 6.78 -3.53 10.23
C VAL A 39 8.13 -4.06 9.74
N ALA A 40 8.80 -4.90 10.52
CA ALA A 40 10.06 -5.54 10.15
C ALA A 40 9.89 -6.47 8.92
N ALA A 41 8.82 -7.25 8.86
CA ALA A 41 8.48 -8.06 7.70
C ALA A 41 8.25 -7.20 6.45
N LEU A 42 7.54 -6.07 6.58
CA LEU A 42 7.27 -5.17 5.46
C LEU A 42 8.56 -4.53 4.92
N ILE A 43 9.45 -4.07 5.80
CA ILE A 43 10.72 -3.45 5.42
C ILE A 43 11.64 -4.49 4.76
N SER A 44 11.76 -5.69 5.33
CA SER A 44 12.61 -6.75 4.79
C SER A 44 12.13 -7.26 3.43
N ALA A 45 10.82 -7.42 3.24
CA ALA A 45 10.24 -7.76 1.94
C ALA A 45 10.51 -6.67 0.89
N THR A 46 10.35 -5.41 1.27
CA THR A 46 10.63 -4.27 0.37
C THR A 46 12.10 -4.23 -0.04
N ALA A 47 13.03 -4.43 0.92
CA ALA A 47 14.46 -4.48 0.64
C ALA A 47 14.82 -5.65 -0.29
N LEU A 48 14.21 -6.83 -0.10
CA LEU A 48 14.43 -7.99 -0.96
C LEU A 48 13.98 -7.73 -2.40
N ILE A 49 12.80 -7.11 -2.58
CA ILE A 49 12.29 -6.73 -3.92
C ILE A 49 13.28 -5.80 -4.63
N TRP A 50 13.76 -4.77 -3.93
CA TRP A 50 14.76 -3.85 -4.49
C TRP A 50 16.07 -4.54 -4.84
N TYR A 51 16.53 -5.46 -3.99
CA TYR A 51 17.74 -6.24 -4.25
C TYR A 51 17.58 -7.10 -5.52
N VAL A 52 16.47 -7.84 -5.64
CA VAL A 52 16.20 -8.68 -6.81
C VAL A 52 16.05 -7.83 -8.07
N ALA A 53 15.32 -6.73 -8.02
CA ALA A 53 15.17 -5.81 -9.15
C ALA A 53 16.52 -5.23 -9.61
N SER A 54 17.39 -4.86 -8.67
CA SER A 54 18.75 -4.39 -8.95
C SER A 54 19.62 -5.47 -9.59
N ALA A 55 19.55 -6.70 -9.07
CA ALA A 55 20.28 -7.84 -9.62
C ALA A 55 19.83 -8.14 -11.06
N ILE A 56 18.52 -8.18 -11.32
CA ILE A 56 17.96 -8.37 -12.67
C ILE A 56 18.46 -7.26 -13.60
N ARG A 57 18.36 -5.99 -13.18
CA ARG A 57 18.80 -4.84 -13.99
C ARG A 57 20.28 -4.92 -14.32
N THR A 58 21.11 -5.30 -13.37
CA THR A 58 22.57 -5.44 -13.56
C THR A 58 22.88 -6.56 -14.54
N ASN A 59 22.26 -7.73 -14.39
CA ASN A 59 22.48 -8.87 -15.29
C ASN A 59 21.97 -8.59 -16.71
N LEU A 60 20.80 -7.95 -16.87
CA LEU A 60 20.32 -7.52 -18.19
C LEU A 60 21.24 -6.49 -18.84
N LYS A 61 21.79 -5.54 -18.06
CA LYS A 61 22.74 -4.55 -18.57
C LYS A 61 24.07 -5.19 -19.01
N LEU A 62 24.53 -6.23 -18.31
CA LEU A 62 25.73 -7.00 -18.70
C LEU A 62 25.48 -7.84 -19.96
N LEU A 63 24.29 -8.42 -20.12
CA LEU A 63 23.92 -9.16 -21.33
C LEU A 63 23.83 -8.22 -22.54
N GLY A 64 23.23 -7.04 -22.38
CA GLY A 64 23.11 -6.04 -23.46
C GLY A 64 24.40 -5.29 -23.79
N SER A 65 25.45 -5.34 -22.95
CA SER A 65 26.74 -4.70 -23.26
C SER A 65 27.66 -5.54 -24.14
N ASN A 66 27.39 -6.84 -24.27
CA ASN A 66 28.20 -7.74 -25.10
C ASN A 66 27.76 -7.79 -26.58
N ASP A 67 26.65 -7.13 -26.93
CA ASP A 67 26.11 -7.07 -28.31
C ASP A 67 26.55 -5.79 -29.07
N MET A 68 27.47 -4.98 -28.54
CA MET A 68 28.02 -3.79 -29.22
C MET A 68 29.56 -3.74 -29.27
N GLU A 69 30.21 -4.89 -29.46
CA GLU A 69 31.60 -4.94 -29.96
C GLU A 69 31.67 -5.79 -31.24
N VAL A 70 31.10 -5.28 -32.34
CA VAL A 70 31.54 -5.53 -33.74
C VAL A 70 31.34 -4.28 -34.56
#